data_AF-A0A2E5LLP5-F1
#
_entry.id   AF-A0A2E5LLP5-F1
#
_cell.length_a   1.000
_cell.length_b   1.000
_cell.length_c   1.000
_cell.angle_alpha   90.00
_cell.angle_beta   90.00
_cell.angle_gamma   90.00
#
_symmetry.space_group_name_H-M   'P 1'
#
loop_
_entity.id
_entity.type
_entity.pdbx_description
1 polymer ?
#
loop_
_entity_poly.entity_id
_entity_poly.type
_entity_poly.pdbx_seq_one_letter_code
_entity_poly.pdbx_strand_id
1 'polypeptide(L)'
;MIRKLITIILPLLLPTLIYFFWVWMARRQQIKNGGEEIDNKILSDAPWIWLGIGGCGLLAVTLLITPLVLGKPSKPGEYVAPQYKEGKIIPGHYAK
;
A
#
# COMPACT_ATOMS: atom_id res chain seq x y z
N MET A 1 11.26 12.69 8.15
CA MET A 1 9.99 12.22 7.53
C MET A 1 10.22 11.62 6.14
N ILE A 2 11.15 12.16 5.33
CA ILE A 2 11.54 11.60 4.03
C ILE A 2 12.01 10.14 4.08
N ARG A 3 12.67 9.72 5.17
CA ARG A 3 13.13 8.33 5.37
C ARG A 3 11.98 7.33 5.31
N LYS A 4 10.88 7.55 6.03
CA LYS A 4 9.70 6.67 5.96
C LYS A 4 9.08 6.65 4.56
N LEU A 5 9.07 7.80 3.88
CA LEU A 5 8.54 7.90 2.52
C LEU A 5 9.32 7.00 1.56
N ILE A 6 10.65 7.06 1.61
CA ILE A 6 11.53 6.26 0.75
C ILE A 6 11.50 4.78 1.15
N THR A 7 11.46 4.43 2.45
CA THR A 7 11.47 3.02 2.86
C THR A 7 10.13 2.30 2.63
N ILE A 8 9.02 3.02 2.50
CA ILE A 8 7.69 2.42 2.33
C ILE A 8 7.18 2.61 0.90
N ILE A 9 7.17 3.85 0.40
CA ILE A 9 6.59 4.17 -0.90
C ILE A 9 7.47 3.65 -2.04
N LEU A 10 8.80 3.70 -1.88
CA LEU A 10 9.71 3.24 -2.93
C LEU A 10 9.54 1.74 -3.22
N PRO A 11 9.61 0.80 -2.26
CA PRO A 11 9.39 -0.62 -2.55
C PRO A 11 7.95 -0.94 -2.97
N LEU A 12 6.97 -0.14 -2.57
CA LEU A 12 5.57 -0.31 -2.99
C LEU A 12 5.36 0.09 -4.45
N LEU A 13 5.95 1.21 -4.89
CA LEU A 13 5.82 1.71 -6.26
C LEU A 13 6.83 1.10 -7.23
N LEU A 14 7.98 0.61 -6.74
CA LEU A 14 9.04 -0.01 -7.54
C LEU A 14 8.54 -1.07 -8.52
N PRO A 15 7.80 -2.12 -8.09
CA PRO A 15 7.36 -3.17 -9.00
C PRO A 15 6.42 -2.63 -10.08
N THR A 16 5.55 -1.69 -9.72
CA THR A 16 4.64 -1.02 -10.65
C THR A 16 5.41 -0.19 -11.68
N LEU A 17 6.39 0.61 -11.22
CA LEU A 17 7.23 1.43 -12.09
C LEU A 17 8.09 0.57 -13.02
N ILE A 18 8.65 -0.54 -12.53
CA ILE A 18 9.41 -1.49 -13.36
C ILE A 18 8.52 -2.10 -14.44
N TYR A 19 7.31 -2.54 -14.09
CA TYR A 19 6.37 -3.10 -15.07
C TYR A 19 5.99 -2.08 -16.15
N PHE A 20 5.62 -0.86 -15.75
CA PHE A 20 5.31 0.23 -16.69
C PHE A 20 6.51 0.60 -17.56
N PHE A 21 7.72 0.62 -16.99
CA PHE A 21 8.95 0.88 -17.72
C PHE A 21 9.24 -0.20 -18.76
N TRP A 22 9.05 -1.48 -18.40
CA TRP A 22 9.18 -2.60 -19.33
C TRP A 22 8.16 -2.53 -20.47
N VAL A 23 6.89 -2.28 -20.15
CA VAL A 23 5.83 -2.09 -21.16
C VAL A 23 6.16 -0.92 -22.10
N TRP A 24 6.66 0.19 -21.55
CA TRP A 24 7.08 1.34 -22.35
C TRP A 24 8.25 1.01 -23.30
N MET A 25 9.24 0.27 -22.83
CA MET A 25 10.34 -0.22 -23.68
C MET A 25 9.87 -1.20 -24.74
N ALA A 26 8.97 -2.14 -24.40
CA ALA A 26 8.40 -3.09 -25.34
C ALA A 26 7.62 -2.38 -26.46
N ARG A 27 6.81 -1.37 -26.09
CA ARG A 27 6.11 -0.50 -27.06
C ARG A 27 7.07 0.23 -28.00
N ARG A 28 8.16 0.79 -27.46
CA ARG A 28 9.18 1.47 -28.29
C ARG A 28 9.88 0.52 -29.27
N GLN A 29 10.08 -0.74 -28.89
CA GLN A 29 10.67 -1.75 -29.79
C GLN A 29 9.70 -2.15 -30.91
N GLN A 30 8.40 -2.28 -30.63
CA GLN A 30 7.40 -2.59 -31.65
C GLN A 30 7.22 -1.46 -32.67
N ILE A 31 7.23 -0.20 -32.22
CA ILE A 31 7.18 0.97 -33.11
C ILE A 31 8.43 1.04 -34.00
N LYS A 32 9.61 0.70 -33.47
CA LYS A 32 10.86 0.69 -34.25
C LYS A 32 10.92 -0.43 -35.30
N ASN A 33 10.23 -1.55 -35.06
CA ASN A 33 10.23 -2.70 -35.97
C ASN A 33 9.13 -2.61 -37.05
N GLY A 34 8.51 -1.44 -37.26
CA GLY A 34 7.51 -1.23 -38.31
C GLY A 34 6.14 -1.80 -37.99
N GLY A 35 5.83 -2.06 -36.71
CA GLY A 35 4.49 -2.41 -36.26
C GLY A 35 3.56 -1.20 -36.33
N GLU A 36 3.12 -0.83 -37.54
CA GLU A 36 1.93 -0.01 -37.74
C GLU A 36 0.71 -0.86 -37.42
N GLU A 37 0.27 -0.79 -36.17
CA GLU A 37 -1.14 -0.69 -35.81
C GLU A 37 -1.18 -0.53 -34.30
N ILE A 38 -1.72 0.59 -33.84
CA ILE A 38 -2.17 0.74 -32.45
C ILE A 38 -3.43 -0.11 -32.35
N ASP A 39 -3.24 -1.42 -32.44
CA ASP A 39 -4.34 -2.35 -32.46
C ASP A 39 -4.87 -2.42 -31.02
N ASN A 40 -6.18 -2.31 -30.86
CA ASN A 40 -6.87 -2.43 -29.56
C ASN A 40 -6.59 -3.76 -28.85
N LYS A 41 -5.84 -4.66 -29.50
CA LYS A 41 -5.19 -5.84 -28.91
C LYS A 41 -4.37 -5.55 -27.67
N ILE A 42 -3.77 -4.37 -27.47
CA ILE A 42 -2.98 -4.13 -26.23
C ILE A 42 -3.86 -4.19 -24.97
N LEU A 43 -5.09 -3.67 -25.01
CA LEU A 43 -6.05 -3.84 -23.91
C LEU A 43 -6.62 -5.26 -23.88
N SER A 44 -6.77 -5.90 -25.03
CA SER A 44 -7.36 -7.25 -25.14
C SER A 44 -6.42 -8.35 -24.64
N ASP A 45 -5.13 -8.19 -24.91
CA ASP A 45 -4.04 -9.13 -24.65
C ASP A 45 -3.27 -8.77 -23.36
N ALA A 46 -3.72 -7.72 -22.66
CA ALA A 46 -3.19 -7.39 -21.35
C ALA A 46 -3.48 -8.55 -20.38
N PRO A 47 -2.50 -8.97 -19.56
CA PRO A 47 -2.68 -10.05 -18.61
C PRO A 47 -3.48 -9.58 -17.39
N TRP A 48 -4.77 -9.26 -17.59
CA TRP A 48 -5.67 -8.67 -16.59
C TRP A 48 -5.75 -9.46 -15.29
N ILE A 49 -5.69 -10.80 -15.39
CA ILE A 49 -5.68 -11.69 -14.23
C ILE A 49 -4.43 -11.44 -13.39
N TRP A 50 -3.26 -11.35 -14.03
CA TRP A 50 -2.00 -11.07 -13.33
C TRP A 50 -1.96 -9.65 -12.77
N LEU A 51 -2.53 -8.68 -13.48
CA LEU A 51 -2.69 -7.31 -12.98
C LEU A 51 -3.62 -7.26 -11.76
N GLY A 52 -4.73 -8.03 -11.78
CA GLY A 52 -5.64 -8.17 -10.66
C GLY A 52 -4.97 -8.83 -9.46
N ILE A 53 -4.27 -9.94 -9.67
CA ILE A 53 -3.48 -10.63 -8.63
C ILE A 53 -2.41 -9.70 -8.06
N GLY A 54 -1.71 -8.96 -8.91
CA GLY A 54 -0.70 -7.98 -8.50
C GLY A 54 -1.31 -6.85 -7.66
N GLY A 55 -2.46 -6.31 -8.08
CA GLY A 55 -3.20 -5.29 -7.33
C GLY A 55 -3.71 -5.79 -5.98
N CYS A 56 -4.32 -6.97 -5.94
CA CYS A 56 -4.76 -7.61 -4.71
C CYS A 56 -3.60 -7.93 -3.77
N GLY A 57 -2.48 -8.42 -4.31
CA GLY A 57 -1.25 -8.66 -3.55
C GLY A 57 -0.68 -7.38 -2.96
N LEU A 58 -0.62 -6.30 -3.74
CA LEU A 58 -0.17 -5.00 -3.27
C LEU A 58 -1.07 -4.43 -2.18
N LEU A 59 -2.39 -4.56 -2.33
CA LEU A 59 -3.38 -4.16 -1.33
C LEU A 59 -3.18 -4.96 -0.03
N ALA A 60 -3.06 -6.28 -0.11
CA ALA A 60 -2.84 -7.14 1.05
C ALA A 60 -1.53 -6.80 1.78
N VAL A 61 -0.44 -6.63 1.04
CA VAL A 61 0.87 -6.21 1.57
C VAL A 61 0.76 -4.85 2.26
N THR A 62 0.08 -3.89 1.65
CA THR A 62 -0.11 -2.56 2.24
C THR A 62 -0.88 -2.64 3.55
N LEU A 63 -1.97 -3.40 3.59
CA LEU A 63 -2.78 -3.56 4.81
C LEU A 63 -2.01 -4.25 5.94
N LEU A 64 -1.15 -5.23 5.62
CA LEU A 64 -0.35 -5.94 6.62
C LEU A 64 0.83 -5.11 7.13
N ILE A 65 1.50 -4.36 6.25
CA ILE A 65 2.70 -3.57 6.61
C ILE A 65 2.33 -2.26 7.31
N THR A 66 1.21 -1.63 6.94
CA THR A 66 0.75 -0.36 7.53
C THR A 66 0.73 -0.38 9.07
N PRO A 67 0.05 -1.33 9.75
CA PRO A 67 0.04 -1.37 11.21
C PRO A 67 1.42 -1.67 11.81
N LEU A 68 2.31 -2.38 11.11
CA LEU A 68 3.68 -2.63 11.59
C LEU A 68 4.56 -1.37 11.55
N VAL A 69 4.35 -0.48 10.57
CA VAL A 69 5.21 0.69 10.35
C VAL A 69 4.62 1.99 10.93
N LEU A 70 3.30 2.10 10.93
CA LEU A 70 2.54 3.26 11.39
C LEU A 70 1.78 2.99 12.68
N GLY A 71 1.61 1.74 13.08
CA GLY A 71 1.09 1.40 14.40
C GLY A 71 1.98 2.06 15.44
N LYS A 72 1.43 3.05 16.13
CA LYS A 72 2.01 3.48 17.39
C LYS A 72 1.96 2.26 18.32
N PRO A 73 3.01 1.98 19.11
CA PRO A 73 2.83 1.05 20.21
C PRO A 73 1.68 1.62 21.04
N SER A 74 0.52 0.98 20.98
CA SER A 74 -0.51 1.18 21.99
C SER A 74 0.21 0.82 23.28
N LYS A 75 0.49 1.82 24.11
CA LYS A 75 0.84 1.53 25.50
C LYS A 75 -0.34 0.67 25.98
N PRO A 76 -0.12 -0.59 26.36
CA PRO A 76 -1.19 -1.44 26.85
C PRO A 76 -1.54 -0.92 28.25
N GLY A 77 -2.14 0.26 28.29
CA GLY A 77 -2.74 0.79 29.50
C GLY A 77 -4.09 0.14 29.61
N GLU A 78 -4.31 -0.59 30.69
CA GLU A 78 -5.65 -1.06 31.03
C GLU A 78 -6.56 0.17 31.15
N TYR A 79 -7.65 0.19 30.37
CA TYR A 79 -8.60 1.28 30.45
C TYR A 79 -9.34 1.19 31.78
N VAL A 80 -9.14 2.16 32.65
CA VAL A 80 -9.85 2.27 33.92
C VAL A 80 -11.11 3.09 33.65
N ALA A 81 -12.26 2.45 33.76
CA ALA A 81 -13.55 3.12 33.62
C ALA A 81 -13.74 4.20 34.71
N PRO A 82 -14.55 5.24 34.45
CA PRO A 82 -14.83 6.27 35.45
C PRO A 82 -15.40 5.65 36.73
N GLN A 83 -14.84 6.03 37.88
CA GLN A 83 -15.28 5.53 39.19
C GLN A 83 -15.86 6.65 40.03
N TYR A 84 -16.96 6.36 40.72
CA TYR A 84 -17.47 7.24 41.76
C TYR A 84 -16.83 6.87 43.09
N LYS A 85 -16.00 7.76 43.64
CA LYS A 85 -15.38 7.61 44.97
C LYS A 85 -15.57 8.88 45.77
N GLU A 86 -16.00 8.73 47.02
CA GLU A 86 -16.05 9.83 48.00
C GLU A 86 -16.82 11.08 47.52
N GLY A 87 -17.95 10.88 46.83
CA GLY A 87 -18.76 11.98 46.35
C GLY A 87 -18.27 12.65 45.05
N LYS A 88 -17.19 12.16 44.45
CA LYS A 88 -16.62 12.70 43.20
C LYS A 88 -16.53 11.64 42.12
N ILE A 89 -16.79 12.06 40.88
CA ILE A 89 -16.59 11.24 39.68
C ILE A 89 -15.13 11.38 39.27
N ILE A 90 -14.37 10.30 39.36
CA ILE A 90 -13.01 10.21 38.84
C ILE A 90 -13.14 9.84 37.35
N PRO A 91 -12.67 10.69 36.41
CA PRO A 91 -12.78 10.41 34.98
C PRO A 91 -11.93 9.21 34.58
N GLY A 92 -12.40 8.47 33.56
CA GLY A 92 -11.69 7.31 33.06
C GLY A 92 -10.33 7.68 32.48
N HIS A 93 -9.32 6.86 32.76
CA HIS A 93 -7.96 7.07 32.30
C HIS A 93 -7.34 5.74 31.86
N TYR A 94 -6.32 5.81 31.01
CA TYR A 94 -5.48 4.65 30.76
C TYR A 94 -4.50 4.50 31.93
N ALA A 95 -4.52 3.37 32.63
CA ALA A 95 -3.48 3.03 33.59
C ALA A 95 -2.12 3.00 32.88
N LYS A 96 -1.07 3.47 33.54
CA LYS A 96 0.24 3.68 32.94
C LYS A 96 1.10 2.42 32.97
#